data_AF-A0A2S8WQ61-F1
#
_entry.id   AF-A0A2S8WQ61-F1
#
_cell.length_a   1.000
_cell.length_b   1.000
_cell.length_c   1.000
_cell.angle_alpha   90.00
_cell.angle_beta   90.00
_cell.angle_gamma   90.00
#
_symmetry.space_group_name_H-M   'P 1'
#
loop_
_entity.id
_entity.type
_entity.pdbx_description
1 polymer ?
#
loop_
_entity_poly.entity_id
_entity_poly.type
_entity_poly.pdbx_seq_one_letter_code
_entity_poly.pdbx_strand_id
1 'polypeptide(L)'
;MNADIAAAGFVVAVLFAPNERFYPEVQAAEQRAQEYGNWLFEPGIDCTVPAMVEDAVAGLDALDDTVPAGAAGVEAALGGVVTAAIVVLRTKNAALKALDSSADSVNSVVWAAGKATYLPVLNAAMDRATGIESMLAGKQAALAQAKKEAEEGKVAKAKKEAEQRKAALERQAEEREEEQKGNERETETEVKKTPGDGALEKKGKPKNGGFPGYNGPRCYGNGGTDWEFCWPESE
;
A
#
# COMPACT_ATOMS: atom_id res chain seq x y z
N MET A 1 -60.59 9.17 11.52
CA MET A 1 -60.17 8.40 10.33
C MET A 1 -58.85 8.90 9.75
N ASN A 2 -58.75 10.11 9.17
CA ASN A 2 -57.47 10.58 8.58
C ASN A 2 -56.33 10.66 9.60
N ALA A 3 -56.61 11.16 10.81
CA ALA A 3 -55.64 11.18 11.90
C ALA A 3 -55.24 9.76 12.36
N ASP A 4 -56.15 8.79 12.34
CA ASP A 4 -55.84 7.39 12.71
C ASP A 4 -54.91 6.73 11.68
N ILE A 5 -55.16 6.99 10.38
CA ILE A 5 -54.30 6.50 9.29
C ILE A 5 -52.92 7.16 9.35
N ALA A 6 -52.85 8.46 9.67
CA ALA A 6 -51.60 9.19 9.86
C ALA A 6 -50.83 8.67 11.08
N ALA A 7 -51.51 8.40 12.20
CA ALA A 7 -50.90 7.82 13.40
C ALA A 7 -50.33 6.41 13.15
N ALA A 8 -50.96 5.65 12.24
CA ALA A 8 -50.44 4.37 11.79
C ALA A 8 -49.28 4.50 10.78
N GLY A 9 -48.90 5.70 10.34
CA GLY A 9 -47.74 5.91 9.47
C GLY A 9 -47.95 5.59 7.99
N PHE A 10 -49.20 5.47 7.52
CA PHE A 10 -49.50 5.17 6.12
C PHE A 10 -49.65 6.41 5.21
N VAL A 11 -49.74 7.61 5.80
CA VAL A 11 -49.96 8.85 5.07
C VAL A 11 -49.14 10.00 5.67
N VAL A 12 -48.86 11.00 4.84
CA VAL A 12 -48.26 12.28 5.25
C VAL A 12 -49.32 13.38 5.22
N ALA A 13 -49.30 14.28 6.19
CA ALA A 13 -50.20 15.42 6.26
C ALA A 13 -49.88 16.45 5.17
N VAL A 14 -50.80 16.65 4.24
CA VAL A 14 -50.71 17.69 3.21
C VAL A 14 -51.81 18.71 3.42
N LEU A 15 -51.44 20.00 3.47
CA LEU A 15 -52.38 21.11 3.56
C LEU A 15 -52.76 21.59 2.16
N PHE A 16 -54.01 21.35 1.76
CA PHE A 16 -54.60 21.98 0.58
C PHE A 16 -55.43 23.18 1.02
N ALA A 17 -54.88 24.39 0.92
CA ALA A 17 -55.59 25.60 1.32
C ALA A 17 -56.92 25.73 0.55
N PRO A 18 -58.02 26.13 1.21
CA PRO A 18 -58.10 26.62 2.60
C PRO A 18 -58.48 25.54 3.65
N ASN A 19 -58.30 24.24 3.37
CA ASN A 19 -58.73 23.16 4.26
C ASN A 19 -57.81 22.97 5.47
N GLU A 20 -57.86 23.90 6.41
CA GLU A 20 -57.03 23.90 7.63
C GLU A 20 -57.69 23.18 8.80
N ARG A 21 -59.02 22.97 8.78
CA ARG A 21 -59.79 22.50 9.94
C ARG A 21 -59.26 21.20 10.56
N PHE A 22 -58.80 20.26 9.74
CA PHE A 22 -58.33 18.95 10.19
C PHE A 22 -56.80 18.80 10.12
N TYR A 23 -56.09 19.79 9.57
CA TYR A 23 -54.66 19.70 9.33
C TYR A 23 -53.83 19.56 10.62
N PRO A 24 -54.07 20.34 11.70
CA PRO A 24 -53.29 20.21 12.93
C PRO A 24 -53.40 18.81 13.58
N GLU A 25 -54.58 18.20 13.53
CA GLU A 25 -54.81 16.86 14.10
C GLU A 25 -54.07 15.78 13.30
N VAL A 26 -54.13 15.85 11.97
CA VAL A 26 -53.44 14.91 11.08
C VAL A 26 -51.92 15.10 11.16
N GLN A 27 -51.43 16.34 11.22
CA GLN A 27 -50.01 16.64 11.37
C GLN A 27 -49.47 16.13 12.71
N ALA A 28 -50.19 16.34 13.81
CA ALA A 28 -49.78 15.80 15.11
C ALA A 28 -49.78 14.26 15.13
N ALA A 29 -50.68 13.63 14.38
CA ALA A 29 -50.70 12.18 14.23
C ALA A 29 -49.54 11.64 13.39
N GLU A 30 -49.20 12.31 12.28
CA GLU A 30 -48.02 12.00 11.48
C GLU A 30 -46.73 12.14 12.29
N GLN A 31 -46.58 13.23 13.07
CA GLN A 31 -45.41 13.42 13.94
C GLN A 31 -45.23 12.26 14.93
N ARG A 32 -46.32 11.77 15.52
CA ARG A 32 -46.27 10.55 16.36
C ARG A 32 -45.81 9.33 15.56
N ALA A 33 -46.31 9.14 14.35
CA ALA A 33 -45.87 8.03 13.50
C ALA A 33 -44.38 8.12 13.12
N GLN A 34 -43.86 9.33 12.90
CA GLN A 34 -42.42 9.58 12.71
C GLN A 34 -41.63 9.23 13.97
N GLU A 35 -42.07 9.67 15.14
CA GLU A 35 -41.43 9.40 16.43
C GLU A 35 -41.37 7.90 16.76
N TYR A 36 -42.44 7.16 16.46
CA TYR A 36 -42.50 5.72 16.69
C TYR A 36 -41.92 4.88 15.55
N GLY A 37 -41.55 5.50 14.42
CA GLY A 37 -41.03 4.79 13.24
C GLY A 37 -42.05 3.82 12.63
N ASN A 38 -43.31 4.23 12.49
CA ASN A 38 -44.37 3.38 11.93
C ASN A 38 -44.37 3.42 10.39
N TRP A 39 -44.43 2.25 9.74
CA TRP A 39 -44.64 2.08 8.29
C TRP A 39 -43.76 2.96 7.39
N LEU A 40 -44.26 4.07 6.83
CA LEU A 40 -43.47 4.95 5.95
C LEU A 40 -42.22 5.51 6.64
N PHE A 41 -42.21 5.51 7.97
CA PHE A 41 -41.11 5.97 8.82
C PHE A 41 -40.34 4.81 9.47
N GLU A 42 -40.64 3.56 9.11
CA GLU A 42 -40.00 2.38 9.68
C GLU A 42 -38.69 2.03 8.95
N PRO A 43 -37.54 2.04 9.64
CA PRO A 43 -36.25 1.70 9.01
C PRO A 43 -36.15 0.23 8.60
N GLY A 44 -36.97 -0.65 9.18
CA GLY A 44 -36.99 -2.09 8.84
C GLY A 44 -37.64 -2.42 7.49
N ILE A 45 -38.20 -1.44 6.78
CA ILE A 45 -38.83 -1.64 5.47
C ILE A 45 -37.92 -1.03 4.39
N ASP A 46 -37.24 -1.88 3.62
CA ASP A 46 -36.18 -1.52 2.65
C ASP A 46 -36.47 -0.32 1.73
N CYS A 47 -37.73 -0.13 1.33
CA CYS A 47 -38.13 0.91 0.39
C CYS A 47 -38.49 2.25 1.05
N THR A 48 -38.38 2.38 2.37
CA THR A 48 -38.67 3.63 3.07
C THR A 48 -37.46 4.56 3.09
N VAL A 49 -37.70 5.87 3.19
CA VAL A 49 -36.62 6.85 3.29
C VAL A 49 -35.68 6.60 4.48
N PRO A 50 -36.16 6.29 5.71
CA PRO A 50 -35.28 5.90 6.82
C PRO A 50 -34.40 4.69 6.48
N ALA A 51 -34.97 3.63 5.90
CA ALA A 51 -34.20 2.44 5.50
C ALA A 51 -33.13 2.76 4.46
N MET A 52 -33.46 3.62 3.47
CA MET A 52 -32.50 4.09 2.47
C MET A 52 -31.36 4.90 3.08
N VAL A 53 -31.62 5.67 4.15
CA VAL A 53 -30.59 6.43 4.89
C VAL A 53 -29.70 5.48 5.68
N GLU A 54 -30.27 4.50 6.38
CA GLU A 54 -29.50 3.47 7.10
C GLU A 54 -28.62 2.65 6.15
N ASP A 55 -29.18 2.16 5.04
CA ASP A 55 -28.46 1.43 4.00
C ASP A 55 -27.32 2.27 3.38
N ALA A 56 -27.54 3.58 3.22
CA ALA A 56 -26.52 4.48 2.69
C ALA A 56 -25.27 4.54 3.59
N VAL A 57 -25.43 4.44 4.91
CA VAL A 57 -24.34 4.59 5.89
C VAL A 57 -23.81 3.26 6.42
N ALA A 58 -24.58 2.17 6.34
CA ALA A 58 -24.23 0.86 6.89
C ALA A 58 -22.87 0.34 6.39
N GLY A 59 -22.57 0.55 5.10
CA GLY A 59 -21.29 0.13 4.51
C GLY A 59 -20.08 0.84 5.13
N LEU A 60 -20.25 2.08 5.59
CA LEU A 60 -19.19 2.88 6.23
C LEU A 60 -19.05 2.53 7.72
N ASP A 61 -20.14 2.20 8.41
CA ASP A 61 -20.12 1.78 9.82
C ASP A 61 -19.40 0.44 10.01
N ALA A 62 -19.41 -0.41 8.99
CA ALA A 62 -18.63 -1.65 8.96
C ALA A 62 -17.13 -1.43 8.71
N LEU A 63 -16.70 -0.23 8.29
CA LEU A 63 -15.30 0.07 8.06
C LEU A 63 -14.59 0.40 9.38
N ASP A 64 -13.42 -0.19 9.55
CA ASP A 64 -12.48 0.18 10.59
C ASP A 64 -11.78 1.50 10.17
N ASP A 65 -11.72 2.47 11.09
CA ASP A 65 -11.03 3.75 10.88
C ASP A 65 -9.49 3.59 10.93
N THR A 66 -8.99 2.41 11.29
CA THR A 66 -7.56 2.12 11.32
C THR A 66 -6.98 1.98 9.91
N VAL A 67 -6.02 2.85 9.62
CA VAL A 67 -5.30 2.82 8.36
C VAL A 67 -4.24 1.70 8.41
N PRO A 68 -4.22 0.76 7.44
CA PRO A 68 -3.24 -0.30 7.43
C PRO A 68 -1.80 0.24 7.42
N ALA A 69 -0.91 -0.39 8.20
CA ALA A 69 0.48 0.06 8.31
C ALA A 69 1.32 -0.24 7.05
N GLY A 70 1.01 -1.35 6.37
CA GLY A 70 1.79 -1.86 5.24
C GLY A 70 1.21 -1.50 3.87
N ALA A 71 2.08 -1.43 2.86
CA ALA A 71 1.70 -1.08 1.49
C ALA A 71 0.60 -1.98 0.90
N ALA A 72 0.69 -3.30 1.12
CA ALA A 72 -0.32 -4.24 0.64
C ALA A 72 -1.70 -3.98 1.27
N GLY A 73 -1.74 -3.59 2.56
CA GLY A 73 -2.99 -3.27 3.23
C GLY A 73 -3.61 -1.97 2.74
N VAL A 74 -2.79 -0.93 2.52
CA VAL A 74 -3.25 0.35 1.97
C VAL A 74 -3.77 0.18 0.53
N GLU A 75 -3.07 -0.61 -0.28
CA GLU A 75 -3.48 -0.93 -1.66
C GLU A 75 -4.79 -1.75 -1.70
N ALA A 76 -4.93 -2.74 -0.82
CA ALA A 76 -6.17 -3.52 -0.69
C ALA A 76 -7.35 -2.66 -0.23
N ALA A 77 -7.12 -1.71 0.70
CA ALA A 77 -8.15 -0.77 1.13
C ALA A 77 -8.59 0.16 -0.02
N LEU A 78 -7.63 0.76 -0.74
CA LEU A 78 -7.91 1.65 -1.88
C LEU A 78 -8.56 0.93 -3.08
N GLY A 79 -8.25 -0.35 -3.30
CA GLY A 79 -8.82 -1.16 -4.39
C GLY A 79 -10.06 -1.97 -4.00
N GLY A 80 -10.46 -1.97 -2.73
CA GLY A 80 -11.39 -2.96 -2.19
C GLY A 80 -12.59 -2.35 -1.47
N VAL A 81 -12.85 -2.89 -0.28
CA VAL A 81 -14.10 -2.67 0.48
C VAL A 81 -14.33 -1.19 0.83
N VAL A 82 -13.26 -0.44 1.16
CA VAL A 82 -13.38 0.99 1.50
C VAL A 82 -13.90 1.80 0.32
N THR A 83 -13.25 1.68 -0.84
CA THR A 83 -13.66 2.41 -2.05
C THR A 83 -15.07 2.00 -2.49
N ALA A 84 -15.41 0.71 -2.40
CA ALA A 84 -16.77 0.25 -2.71
C ALA A 84 -17.82 0.88 -1.78
N ALA A 85 -17.59 0.88 -0.46
CA ALA A 85 -18.51 1.47 0.51
C ALA A 85 -18.69 2.99 0.28
N ILE A 86 -17.61 3.71 -0.03
CA ILE A 86 -17.68 5.15 -0.30
C ILE A 86 -18.45 5.45 -1.59
N VAL A 87 -18.28 4.62 -2.64
CA VAL A 87 -19.08 4.73 -3.86
C VAL A 87 -20.56 4.49 -3.56
N VAL A 88 -20.90 3.45 -2.79
CA VAL A 88 -22.29 3.19 -2.39
C VAL A 88 -22.88 4.38 -1.64
N LEU A 89 -22.19 4.89 -0.62
CA LEU A 89 -22.62 6.07 0.15
C LEU A 89 -22.86 7.28 -0.76
N ARG A 90 -21.94 7.58 -1.67
CA ARG A 90 -22.07 8.70 -2.63
C ARG A 90 -23.29 8.53 -3.53
N THR A 91 -23.48 7.34 -4.09
CA THR A 91 -24.61 7.04 -4.98
C THR A 91 -25.94 7.11 -4.23
N LYS A 92 -26.04 6.55 -3.03
CA LYS A 92 -27.26 6.56 -2.22
C LYS A 92 -27.59 7.96 -1.71
N ASN A 93 -26.59 8.72 -1.25
CA ASN A 93 -26.76 10.12 -0.86
C ASN A 93 -27.24 10.99 -2.04
N ALA A 94 -26.72 10.76 -3.26
CA ALA A 94 -27.20 11.45 -4.44
C ALA A 94 -28.66 11.07 -4.78
N ALA A 95 -29.02 9.78 -4.66
CA ALA A 95 -30.40 9.32 -4.86
C ALA A 95 -31.38 9.93 -3.83
N LEU A 96 -30.98 10.00 -2.56
CA LEU A 96 -31.75 10.66 -1.51
C LEU A 96 -31.93 12.16 -1.76
N LYS A 97 -30.86 12.86 -2.16
CA LYS A 97 -30.94 14.29 -2.55
C LYS A 97 -31.83 14.51 -3.77
N ALA A 98 -31.88 13.56 -4.71
CA ALA A 98 -32.78 13.65 -5.86
C ALA A 98 -34.27 13.62 -5.47
N LEU A 99 -34.61 13.16 -4.26
CA LEU A 99 -35.98 13.24 -3.72
C LEU A 99 -36.45 14.68 -3.51
N ASP A 100 -35.54 15.67 -3.40
CA ASP A 100 -35.90 17.10 -3.34
C ASP A 100 -36.67 17.58 -4.58
N SER A 101 -36.49 16.89 -5.72
CA SER A 101 -37.11 17.23 -7.01
C SER A 101 -37.80 16.04 -7.68
N SER A 102 -38.06 14.96 -6.94
CA SER A 102 -38.62 13.73 -7.50
C SER A 102 -40.11 13.89 -7.81
N ALA A 103 -40.58 13.23 -8.88
CA ALA A 103 -42.00 13.06 -9.17
C ALA A 103 -42.68 12.04 -8.22
N ASP A 104 -41.90 11.28 -7.45
CA ASP A 104 -42.41 10.43 -6.38
C ASP A 104 -42.88 11.29 -5.20
N SER A 105 -44.16 11.66 -5.24
CA SER A 105 -44.79 12.52 -4.25
C SER A 105 -44.75 11.97 -2.82
N VAL A 106 -44.67 10.65 -2.63
CA VAL A 106 -44.65 10.07 -1.27
C VAL A 106 -43.23 10.16 -0.72
N ASN A 107 -42.25 9.65 -1.44
CA ASN A 107 -40.86 9.65 -0.97
C ASN A 107 -40.27 11.06 -0.87
N SER A 108 -40.62 11.97 -1.78
CA SER A 108 -40.20 13.38 -1.69
C SER A 108 -40.72 14.07 -0.44
N VAL A 109 -41.97 13.81 -0.07
CA VAL A 109 -42.60 14.41 1.11
C VAL A 109 -42.05 13.80 2.41
N VAL A 110 -41.90 12.47 2.48
CA VAL A 110 -41.27 11.80 3.63
C VAL A 110 -39.81 12.27 3.81
N TRP A 111 -39.06 12.39 2.70
CA TRP A 111 -37.72 12.95 2.72
C TRP A 111 -37.73 14.39 3.24
N ALA A 112 -38.61 15.26 2.72
CA ALA A 112 -38.70 16.65 3.17
C ALA A 112 -39.01 16.76 4.67
N ALA A 113 -39.90 15.91 5.19
CA ALA A 113 -40.25 15.87 6.61
C ALA A 113 -39.07 15.44 7.50
N GLY A 114 -38.31 14.43 7.09
CA GLY A 114 -37.16 13.91 7.85
C GLY A 114 -35.80 14.54 7.54
N LYS A 115 -35.72 15.43 6.54
CA LYS A 115 -34.46 15.97 6.02
C LYS A 115 -33.56 16.57 7.08
N ALA A 116 -34.13 17.31 8.04
CA ALA A 116 -33.39 17.93 9.13
C ALA A 116 -32.67 16.90 10.03
N THR A 117 -33.22 15.69 10.13
CA THR A 117 -32.67 14.58 10.90
C THR A 117 -31.67 13.76 10.08
N TYR A 118 -31.98 13.47 8.81
CA TYR A 118 -31.15 12.60 7.97
C TYR A 118 -29.92 13.29 7.39
N LEU A 119 -30.02 14.57 7.01
CA LEU A 119 -28.94 15.27 6.35
C LEU A 119 -27.66 15.38 7.21
N PRO A 120 -27.72 15.67 8.53
CA PRO A 120 -26.54 15.62 9.39
C PRO A 120 -25.86 14.24 9.42
N VAL A 121 -26.64 13.16 9.45
CA VAL A 121 -26.11 11.78 9.46
C VAL A 121 -25.37 11.49 8.14
N LEU A 122 -25.99 11.80 7.00
CA LEU A 122 -25.38 11.62 5.69
C LEU A 122 -24.15 12.50 5.49
N ASN A 123 -24.15 13.74 5.98
CA ASN A 123 -22.99 14.62 5.90
C ASN A 123 -21.84 14.10 6.78
N ALA A 124 -22.12 13.68 8.02
CA ALA A 124 -21.11 13.10 8.89
C ALA A 124 -20.49 11.83 8.30
N ALA A 125 -21.30 10.96 7.68
CA ALA A 125 -20.82 9.79 6.95
C ALA A 125 -19.94 10.20 5.75
N MET A 126 -20.35 11.20 4.97
CA MET A 126 -19.55 11.70 3.84
C MET A 126 -18.21 12.31 4.30
N ASP A 127 -18.22 13.07 5.38
CA ASP A 127 -17.02 13.67 5.97
C ASP A 127 -16.07 12.56 6.45
N ARG A 128 -16.58 11.56 7.18
CA ARG A 128 -15.80 10.39 7.59
C ARG A 128 -15.21 9.64 6.39
N ALA A 129 -16.02 9.38 5.36
CA ALA A 129 -15.56 8.75 4.12
C ALA A 129 -14.42 9.53 3.46
N THR A 130 -14.54 10.86 3.35
CA THR A 130 -13.47 11.71 2.80
C THR A 130 -12.21 11.71 3.67
N GLY A 131 -12.37 11.62 4.99
CA GLY A 131 -11.27 11.45 5.94
C GLY A 131 -10.51 10.14 5.70
N ILE A 132 -11.22 9.03 5.56
CA ILE A 132 -10.63 7.71 5.27
C ILE A 132 -9.89 7.72 3.93
N GLU A 133 -10.49 8.26 2.86
CA GLU A 133 -9.83 8.42 1.55
C GLU A 133 -8.55 9.24 1.67
N SER A 134 -8.60 10.38 2.36
CA SER A 134 -7.45 11.26 2.56
C SER A 134 -6.32 10.58 3.33
N MET A 135 -6.66 9.85 4.40
CA MET A 135 -5.68 9.10 5.20
C MET A 135 -5.01 7.98 4.39
N LEU A 136 -5.80 7.22 3.62
CA LEU A 136 -5.27 6.14 2.77
C LEU A 136 -4.37 6.70 1.66
N ALA A 137 -4.79 7.77 0.98
CA ALA A 137 -3.99 8.44 -0.04
C ALA A 137 -2.68 9.00 0.54
N GLY A 138 -2.75 9.64 1.71
CA GLY A 138 -1.57 10.14 2.43
C GLY A 138 -0.59 9.03 2.81
N LYS A 139 -1.11 7.90 3.31
CA LYS A 139 -0.29 6.71 3.62
C LYS A 139 0.33 6.09 2.38
N GLN A 140 -0.41 6.00 1.27
CA GLN A 140 0.12 5.49 0.00
C GLN A 140 1.28 6.37 -0.50
N ALA A 141 1.11 7.70 -0.46
CA ALA A 141 2.16 8.65 -0.84
C ALA A 141 3.40 8.53 0.06
N ALA A 142 3.21 8.45 1.39
CA ALA A 142 4.31 8.27 2.34
C ALA A 142 5.08 6.95 2.11
N LEU A 143 4.36 5.85 1.82
CA LEU A 143 5.00 4.57 1.51
C LEU A 143 5.75 4.59 0.18
N ALA A 144 5.22 5.28 -0.84
CA ALA A 144 5.92 5.46 -2.11
C ALA A 144 7.21 6.28 -1.93
N GLN A 145 7.16 7.36 -1.15
CA GLN A 145 8.34 8.16 -0.83
C GLN A 145 9.38 7.37 -0.03
N ALA A 146 8.97 6.64 1.01
CA ALA A 146 9.87 5.81 1.81
C ALA A 146 10.57 4.73 0.96
N LYS A 147 9.86 4.12 -0.01
CA LYS A 147 10.46 3.18 -0.96
C LYS A 147 11.55 3.86 -1.82
N LYS A 148 11.25 5.04 -2.36
CA LYS A 148 12.20 5.80 -3.18
C LYS A 148 13.46 6.17 -2.40
N GLU A 149 13.31 6.71 -1.19
CA GLU A 149 14.44 7.06 -0.32
C GLU A 149 15.28 5.84 0.06
N ALA A 150 14.64 4.69 0.30
CA ALA A 150 15.35 3.44 0.58
C ALA A 150 16.14 2.93 -0.64
N GLU A 151 15.62 3.07 -1.85
CA GLU A 151 16.32 2.72 -3.09
C GLU A 151 17.51 3.65 -3.35
N GLU A 152 17.30 4.97 -3.24
CA GLU A 152 18.37 5.97 -3.37
C GLU A 152 19.48 5.75 -2.34
N GLY A 153 19.11 5.42 -1.09
CA GLY A 153 20.06 5.08 -0.03
C GLY A 153 20.88 3.83 -0.33
N LYS A 154 20.26 2.79 -0.91
CA LYS A 154 20.98 1.57 -1.37
C LYS A 154 21.97 1.89 -2.48
N VAL A 155 21.55 2.69 -3.47
CA VAL A 155 22.43 3.11 -4.58
C VAL A 155 23.59 3.96 -4.08
N ALA A 156 23.34 4.92 -3.19
CA ALA A 156 24.38 5.76 -2.61
C ALA A 156 25.38 4.95 -1.77
N LYS A 157 24.91 3.98 -0.97
CA LYS A 157 25.76 3.08 -0.20
C LYS A 157 26.63 2.21 -1.12
N ALA A 158 26.02 1.60 -2.14
CA ALA A 158 26.74 0.79 -3.12
C ALA A 158 27.83 1.60 -3.86
N LYS A 159 27.54 2.86 -4.21
CA LYS A 159 28.52 3.75 -4.85
C LYS A 159 29.70 4.05 -3.93
N LYS A 160 29.45 4.37 -2.65
CA LYS A 160 30.51 4.61 -1.66
C LYS A 160 31.37 3.37 -1.42
N GLU A 161 30.74 2.19 -1.28
CA GLU A 161 31.46 0.93 -1.13
C GLU A 161 32.32 0.62 -2.37
N ALA A 162 31.82 0.88 -3.57
CA ALA A 162 32.59 0.72 -4.80
C ALA A 162 33.78 1.68 -4.89
N GLU A 163 33.59 2.95 -4.50
CA GLU A 163 34.66 3.96 -4.45
C GLU A 163 35.74 3.60 -3.42
N GLN A 164 35.34 3.16 -2.23
CA GLN A 164 36.27 2.70 -1.20
C GLN A 164 37.08 1.48 -1.66
N ARG A 165 36.44 0.53 -2.36
CA ARG A 165 37.15 -0.63 -2.93
C ARG A 165 38.15 -0.21 -4.00
N LYS A 166 37.80 0.73 -4.88
CA LYS A 166 38.74 1.26 -5.89
C LYS A 166 39.93 1.93 -5.23
N ALA A 167 39.69 2.82 -4.27
CA ALA A 167 40.77 3.49 -3.53
C ALA A 167 41.67 2.50 -2.77
N ALA A 168 41.10 1.43 -2.20
CA ALA A 168 41.88 0.39 -1.54
C ALA A 168 42.74 -0.41 -2.52
N LEU A 169 42.21 -0.74 -3.70
CA LEU A 169 42.96 -1.42 -4.76
C LEU A 169 44.09 -0.55 -5.32
N GLU A 170 43.85 0.75 -5.51
CA GLU A 170 44.87 1.71 -5.95
C GLU A 170 46.01 1.82 -4.94
N ARG A 171 45.71 1.94 -3.63
CA ARG A 171 46.74 1.93 -2.59
C ARG A 171 47.55 0.64 -2.54
N GLN A 172 46.89 -0.51 -2.68
CA GLN A 172 47.60 -1.79 -2.75
C GLN A 172 48.47 -1.93 -4.00
N ALA A 173 48.09 -1.30 -5.12
CA ALA A 173 48.90 -1.30 -6.32
C ALA A 173 50.13 -0.39 -6.15
N GLU A 174 49.96 0.79 -5.57
CA GLU A 174 51.04 1.74 -5.27
C GLU A 174 52.06 1.16 -4.29
N GLU A 175 51.61 0.54 -3.19
CA GLU A 175 52.48 -0.13 -2.21
C GLU A 175 53.32 -1.25 -2.83
N ARG A 176 52.71 -2.07 -3.72
CA ARG A 176 53.45 -3.11 -4.46
C ARG A 176 54.47 -2.55 -5.43
N GLU A 177 54.17 -1.41 -6.07
CA GLU A 177 55.11 -0.76 -6.98
C GLU A 177 56.31 -0.18 -6.23
N GLU A 178 56.09 0.41 -5.05
CA GLU A 178 57.16 0.88 -4.17
C GLU A 178 58.04 -0.28 -3.66
N GLU A 179 57.43 -1.40 -3.24
CA GLU A 179 58.16 -2.59 -2.80
C GLU A 179 59.02 -3.18 -3.93
N GLN A 180 58.50 -3.23 -5.16
CA GLN A 180 59.27 -3.67 -6.33
C GLN A 180 60.48 -2.77 -6.61
N LYS A 181 60.30 -1.44 -6.58
CA LYS A 181 61.41 -0.48 -6.75
C LYS A 181 62.44 -0.58 -5.63
N GLY A 182 62.02 -0.89 -4.40
CA GLY A 182 62.92 -1.15 -3.27
C GLY A 182 63.80 -2.38 -3.50
N ASN A 183 63.18 -3.50 -3.88
CA ASN A 183 63.87 -4.77 -4.13
C ASN A 183 64.84 -4.68 -5.33
N GLU A 184 64.50 -3.95 -6.39
CA GLU A 184 65.42 -3.72 -7.53
C GLU A 184 66.68 -2.94 -7.10
N ARG A 185 66.55 -1.94 -6.22
CA ARG A 185 67.71 -1.19 -5.72
C ARG A 185 68.63 -2.02 -4.85
N GLU A 186 68.07 -2.87 -3.97
CA GLU A 186 68.88 -3.76 -3.13
C GLU A 186 69.69 -4.76 -3.97
N THR A 187 69.04 -5.40 -4.94
CA THR A 187 69.70 -6.35 -5.85
C THR A 187 70.80 -5.71 -6.69
N GLU A 188 70.68 -4.43 -7.08
CA GLU A 188 71.74 -3.71 -7.81
C GLU A 188 72.97 -3.38 -6.93
N THR A 189 72.78 -3.15 -5.62
CA THR A 189 73.89 -2.94 -4.66
C THR A 189 74.65 -4.20 -4.30
N GLU A 190 73.99 -5.37 -4.29
CA GLU A 190 74.62 -6.64 -3.89
C GLU A 190 75.58 -7.20 -4.95
N VAL A 191 75.33 -6.93 -6.24
CA VAL A 191 76.19 -7.40 -7.36
C VAL A 191 77.60 -6.77 -7.36
N LYS A 192 77.85 -5.68 -6.62
CA LYS A 192 79.18 -5.03 -6.56
C LYS A 192 80.14 -5.58 -5.50
N LYS A 193 79.78 -6.59 -4.70
CA LYS A 193 80.67 -7.20 -3.69
C LYS A 193 80.81 -8.72 -3.85
N THR A 194 81.56 -9.18 -4.85
CA THR A 194 82.59 -10.25 -4.72
C THR A 194 83.28 -10.55 -6.07
N PRO A 195 84.61 -10.36 -6.17
CA PRO A 195 85.48 -11.21 -6.97
C PRO A 195 85.99 -12.36 -6.09
N GLY A 196 85.70 -13.60 -6.47
CA GLY A 196 86.17 -14.76 -5.72
C GLY A 196 85.90 -16.05 -6.46
N ASP A 197 86.93 -16.53 -7.17
CA ASP A 197 87.03 -17.82 -7.83
C ASP A 197 86.62 -18.98 -6.92
N GLY A 198 85.84 -19.93 -7.44
CA GLY A 198 85.40 -21.08 -6.64
C GLY A 198 84.64 -22.15 -7.43
N ALA A 199 85.41 -22.97 -8.13
CA ALA A 199 85.22 -24.41 -8.36
C ALA A 199 83.81 -24.97 -8.72
N LEU A 200 83.78 -25.49 -9.95
CA LEU A 200 82.98 -26.63 -10.41
C LEU A 200 82.70 -27.70 -9.32
N GLU A 201 81.43 -27.94 -9.00
CA GLU A 201 81.01 -29.23 -8.44
C GLU A 201 79.63 -29.70 -8.95
N LYS A 202 79.53 -31.03 -9.06
CA LYS A 202 78.64 -31.81 -9.92
C LYS A 202 77.23 -32.02 -9.34
N LYS A 203 76.30 -32.21 -10.29
CA LYS A 203 75.17 -33.16 -10.31
C LYS A 203 74.31 -33.30 -9.04
N GLY A 204 73.05 -32.90 -9.18
CA GLY A 204 71.92 -33.54 -8.52
C GLY A 204 70.60 -33.09 -9.13
N LYS A 205 69.94 -33.94 -9.92
CA LYS A 205 68.53 -33.77 -10.32
C LYS A 205 67.63 -34.04 -9.10
N PRO A 206 66.80 -33.10 -8.61
CA PRO A 206 65.63 -33.44 -7.82
C PRO A 206 64.43 -33.69 -8.73
N LYS A 207 63.58 -34.57 -8.25
CA LYS A 207 62.45 -35.18 -8.94
C LYS A 207 61.30 -34.19 -9.11
N ASN A 208 60.53 -34.41 -10.19
CA ASN A 208 59.21 -33.84 -10.46
C ASN A 208 58.34 -33.80 -9.19
N GLY A 209 58.23 -32.62 -8.56
CA GLY A 209 57.21 -32.32 -7.58
C GLY A 209 56.03 -31.68 -8.30
N GLY A 210 54.87 -32.33 -8.26
CA GLY A 210 53.64 -31.85 -8.87
C GLY A 210 53.26 -30.46 -8.34
N PHE A 211 52.74 -29.63 -9.25
CA PHE A 211 52.33 -28.25 -9.00
C PHE A 211 51.19 -28.21 -7.95
N PRO A 212 51.41 -27.66 -6.75
CA PRO A 212 50.34 -27.50 -5.76
C PRO A 212 49.34 -26.46 -6.27
N GLY A 213 48.15 -26.91 -6.67
CA GLY A 213 47.07 -26.05 -7.18
C GLY A 213 46.44 -26.49 -8.52
N TYR A 214 46.91 -27.59 -9.13
CA TYR A 214 46.22 -28.15 -10.30
C TYR A 214 45.06 -29.04 -9.88
N ASN A 215 43.83 -28.52 -9.95
CA ASN A 215 42.63 -29.26 -9.55
C ASN A 215 42.05 -30.17 -10.66
N GLY A 216 42.81 -30.54 -11.69
CA GLY A 216 42.31 -31.43 -12.75
C GLY A 216 41.48 -30.74 -13.85
N PRO A 217 41.17 -31.45 -14.96
CA PRO A 217 40.43 -30.91 -16.08
C PRO A 217 39.02 -30.48 -15.66
N ARG A 218 38.64 -29.24 -15.99
CA ARG A 218 37.27 -28.73 -15.79
C ARG A 218 36.41 -29.17 -16.95
N CYS A 219 35.31 -29.85 -16.63
CA CYS A 219 34.28 -30.18 -17.59
C CYS A 219 33.20 -29.10 -17.54
N TYR A 220 32.82 -28.59 -18.70
CA TYR A 220 31.77 -27.58 -18.82
C TYR A 220 30.45 -28.27 -19.12
N GLY A 221 29.41 -27.88 -18.36
CA GLY A 221 28.03 -28.28 -18.64
C GLY A 221 27.56 -27.73 -19.99
N ASN A 222 26.49 -28.31 -20.53
CA ASN A 222 25.94 -27.94 -21.83
C ASN A 222 25.33 -26.52 -21.74
N GLY A 223 26.11 -25.51 -22.11
CA GLY A 223 25.76 -24.09 -21.94
C GLY A 223 26.89 -23.22 -21.38
N GLY A 224 27.99 -23.80 -20.89
CA GLY A 224 29.24 -23.10 -20.60
C GLY A 224 29.21 -22.06 -19.46
N THR A 225 28.15 -22.04 -18.65
CA THR A 225 28.01 -21.07 -17.53
C THR A 225 28.35 -21.67 -16.17
N ASP A 226 28.46 -22.99 -16.10
CA ASP A 226 28.80 -23.80 -14.92
C ASP A 226 29.95 -24.78 -15.24
N TRP A 227 30.79 -25.03 -14.24
CA TRP A 227 31.93 -25.96 -14.36
C TRP A 227 32.04 -26.84 -13.11
N GLU A 228 32.34 -28.13 -13.32
CA GLU A 228 32.56 -29.12 -12.26
C GLU A 228 33.88 -29.90 -12.48
N PHE A 229 34.37 -30.54 -11.41
CA PHE A 229 35.58 -31.38 -11.47
C PHE A 229 35.23 -32.79 -11.93
N CYS A 230 35.77 -33.18 -13.08
CA CYS A 230 35.65 -34.53 -13.62
C CYS A 230 36.57 -35.49 -12.87
N TRP A 231 36.01 -36.30 -11.97
CA TRP A 231 36.70 -37.48 -11.41
C TRP A 231 36.38 -38.70 -12.27
N PRO A 232 37.36 -39.55 -12.61
CA PRO A 232 37.08 -40.84 -13.25
C PRO A 232 36.37 -41.74 -12.25
N GLU A 233 35.14 -42.15 -12.57
CA GLU A 233 34.45 -43.21 -11.83
C GLU A 233 35.30 -44.48 -11.88
N SER A 234 35.68 -44.97 -10.70
CA SER A 234 36.34 -46.26 -10.56
C SER A 234 35.32 -47.37 -10.79
N GLU A 235 35.52 -48.15 -11.84
CA GLU A 235 34.82 -49.42 -12.13
C GLU A 235 34.92 -50.44 -11.00
#